data_AF-A0A7W8VM96-F1
#
_entry.id   AF-A0A7W8VM96-F1
#
_cell.length_a   1.000
_cell.length_b   1.000
_cell.length_c   1.000
_cell.angle_alpha   90.00
_cell.angle_beta   90.00
_cell.angle_gamma   90.00
#
_symmetry.space_group_name_H-M   'P 1'
#
loop_
_entity.id
_entity.type
_entity.pdbx_description
1 polymer ?
#
loop_
_entity_poly.entity_id
_entity_poly.type
_entity_poly.pdbx_seq_one_letter_code
_entity_poly.pdbx_strand_id
1 'polypeptide(L)'
;MSLDETTLTEVLKDVLEQQEKNQKVIQNLEIVLGERDQVIATLSDDNRKLIASFEEKYKKIEIKAPVPDLTPVHRELHAGMSNFVQVLEKKPMPIVRQFRFLFFPENNPEKFYRIVAGHIIPWTFGFIVAMGLIPVGRKWAEGYEAKQHSRSRDIAAAAWIEAYESGNAAMQKKLKKAYAEAEKKY
;
A
#
# COMPACT_ATOMS: atom_id res chain seq x y z
N MET A 1 -71.46 50.75 89.42
CA MET A 1 -70.62 49.56 89.64
C MET A 1 -69.42 50.00 90.44
N SER A 2 -69.49 49.90 91.77
CA SER A 2 -68.35 50.11 92.66
C SER A 2 -67.55 48.80 92.67
N LEU A 3 -66.29 48.85 92.26
CA LEU A 3 -65.38 47.71 92.44
C LEU A 3 -65.22 47.46 93.95
N ASP A 4 -65.44 46.22 94.37
CA ASP A 4 -65.27 45.77 95.74
C ASP A 4 -63.76 45.75 96.11
N GLU A 5 -63.40 46.11 97.34
CA GLU A 5 -61.98 46.25 97.76
C GLU A 5 -61.19 44.93 97.63
N THR A 6 -61.89 43.80 97.73
CA THR A 6 -61.34 42.45 97.51
C THR A 6 -60.91 42.23 96.06
N THR A 7 -61.65 42.77 95.09
CA THR A 7 -61.35 42.64 93.66
C THR A 7 -60.15 43.51 93.27
N LEU A 8 -60.02 44.70 93.87
CA LEU A 8 -58.89 45.59 93.61
C LEU A 8 -57.57 44.99 94.12
N THR A 9 -57.59 44.36 95.28
CA THR A 9 -56.42 43.71 95.88
C THR A 9 -56.00 42.44 95.11
N GLU A 10 -56.96 41.67 94.60
CA GLU A 10 -56.71 40.53 93.71
C GLU A 10 -56.07 40.95 92.38
N VAL A 11 -56.59 42.00 91.74
CA VAL A 11 -56.00 42.57 90.51
C VAL A 11 -54.60 43.11 90.77
N LEU A 12 -54.36 43.78 91.89
CA LEU A 12 -53.02 44.28 92.25
C LEU A 12 -52.02 43.13 92.42
N LYS A 13 -52.46 42.03 93.03
CA LYS A 13 -51.64 40.82 93.21
C LYS A 13 -51.32 40.16 91.87
N ASP A 14 -52.30 40.05 90.97
CA ASP A 14 -52.11 39.47 89.64
C ASP A 14 -51.17 40.34 88.78
N VAL A 15 -51.29 41.67 88.87
CA VAL A 15 -50.36 42.61 88.22
C VAL A 15 -48.94 42.49 88.78
N LEU A 16 -48.78 42.34 90.09
CA LEU A 16 -47.47 42.12 90.72
C LEU A 16 -46.86 40.77 90.31
N GLU A 17 -47.64 39.69 90.30
CA GLU A 17 -47.19 38.38 89.81
C GLU A 17 -46.83 38.43 88.32
N GLN A 18 -47.59 39.16 87.51
CA GLN A 18 -47.30 39.36 86.10
C GLN A 18 -46.02 40.18 85.89
N GLN A 19 -45.78 41.20 86.72
CA GLN A 19 -44.54 41.98 86.68
C GLN A 19 -43.32 41.11 87.04
N GLU A 20 -43.44 40.26 88.05
CA GLU A 20 -42.38 39.34 88.45
C GLU A 20 -42.08 38.31 87.35
N LYS A 21 -43.12 37.74 86.71
CA LYS A 21 -42.97 36.83 85.56
C LYS A 21 -42.28 37.54 84.39
N ASN A 22 -42.68 38.76 84.07
CA ASN A 22 -42.05 39.54 83.00
C ASN A 22 -40.56 39.82 83.30
N GLN A 23 -40.22 40.13 84.55
CA GLN A 23 -38.83 40.35 84.95
C GLN A 23 -37.98 39.06 84.82
N LYS A 24 -38.53 37.91 85.20
CA LYS A 24 -37.89 36.59 84.99
C LYS A 24 -37.69 36.27 83.52
N VAL A 25 -38.67 36.58 82.66
CA VAL A 25 -38.55 36.39 81.21
C VAL A 25 -37.44 37.27 80.63
N ILE A 26 -37.35 38.53 81.05
CA ILE A 26 -36.28 39.44 80.61
C ILE A 26 -34.91 38.90 81.01
N GLN A 27 -34.73 38.45 82.26
CA GLN A 27 -33.47 37.86 82.72
C GLN A 27 -33.08 36.60 81.93
N ASN A 28 -34.04 35.72 81.66
CA ASN A 28 -33.79 34.51 80.86
C ASN A 28 -33.40 34.86 79.41
N LEU A 29 -34.02 35.88 78.83
CA LEU A 29 -33.66 36.35 77.48
C LEU A 29 -32.25 36.94 77.45
N GLU A 30 -31.84 37.70 78.47
CA GLU A 30 -30.48 38.23 78.58
C GLU A 30 -29.43 37.10 78.65
N ILE A 31 -29.70 36.05 79.42
CA ILE A 31 -28.82 34.88 79.51
C ILE A 31 -28.71 34.17 78.16
N VAL A 32 -29.85 33.89 77.52
CA VAL A 32 -29.89 33.20 76.21
C VAL A 32 -29.21 34.03 75.11
N LEU A 33 -29.37 35.35 75.14
CA LEU A 33 -28.67 36.25 74.21
C LEU A 33 -27.16 36.22 74.45
N GLY A 34 -26.72 36.24 75.72
CA GLY A 34 -25.31 36.11 76.07
C GLY A 34 -24.68 34.79 75.61
N GLU A 35 -25.39 33.67 75.79
CA GLU A 35 -24.94 32.36 75.29
C GLU A 35 -24.88 32.33 73.75
N ARG A 36 -25.87 32.91 73.08
CA ARG A 36 -25.88 33.02 71.61
C ARG A 36 -24.72 33.85 71.10
N ASP A 37 -24.42 34.98 71.74
CA ASP A 37 -23.30 35.84 71.35
C ASP A 37 -21.96 35.13 71.52
N GLN A 38 -21.80 34.33 72.58
CA GLN A 38 -20.61 33.48 72.75
C GLN A 38 -20.48 32.43 71.65
N VAL A 39 -21.58 31.75 71.29
CA VAL A 39 -21.58 30.75 70.21
C VAL A 39 -21.30 31.39 68.85
N ILE A 40 -21.85 32.58 68.59
CA ILE A 40 -21.58 33.33 67.36
C ILE A 40 -20.10 33.73 67.31
N ALA A 41 -19.52 34.15 68.43
CA ALA A 41 -18.10 34.50 68.51
C ALA A 41 -17.18 33.31 68.24
N THR A 42 -17.47 32.13 68.83
CA THR A 42 -16.67 30.92 68.59
C THR A 42 -16.80 30.43 67.15
N LEU A 43 -18.01 30.43 66.60
CA LEU A 43 -18.27 29.97 65.22
C LEU A 43 -17.66 30.91 64.18
N SER A 44 -17.63 32.22 64.47
CA SER A 44 -16.91 33.21 63.66
C SER A 44 -15.39 32.98 63.67
N ASP A 45 -14.82 32.69 64.84
CA ASP A 45 -13.39 32.40 64.98
C ASP A 45 -12.99 31.09 64.27
N ASP A 46 -13.79 30.04 64.40
CA ASP A 46 -13.56 28.77 63.71
C ASP A 46 -13.64 28.90 62.19
N ASN A 47 -14.62 29.65 61.67
CA ASN A 47 -14.71 29.96 60.24
C ASN A 47 -13.47 30.73 59.77
N ARG A 48 -12.99 31.70 60.55
CA ARG A 48 -11.77 32.45 60.21
C ARG A 48 -10.53 31.56 60.16
N LYS A 49 -10.38 30.63 61.11
CA LYS A 49 -9.30 29.63 61.13
C LYS A 49 -9.38 28.69 59.93
N LEU A 50 -10.59 28.23 59.60
CA LEU A 50 -10.80 27.33 58.47
C LEU A 50 -10.43 28.01 57.15
N ILE A 51 -10.89 29.24 56.93
CA ILE A 51 -10.52 30.06 55.76
C ILE A 51 -9.00 30.23 55.67
N ALA A 52 -8.34 30.59 56.79
CA ALA A 52 -6.89 30.72 56.82
C ALA A 52 -6.17 29.40 56.46
N SER A 53 -6.66 28.27 56.96
CA SER A 53 -6.10 26.93 56.65
C SER A 53 -6.28 26.55 55.17
N PHE A 54 -7.38 26.99 54.55
CA PHE A 54 -7.61 26.79 53.13
C PHE A 54 -6.67 27.67 52.31
N GLU A 55 -6.55 28.96 52.65
CA GLU A 55 -5.61 29.86 51.96
C GLU A 55 -4.17 29.36 52.03
N GLU A 56 -3.74 28.84 53.18
CA GLU A 56 -2.41 28.23 53.33
C GLU A 56 -2.25 27.00 52.43
N LYS A 57 -3.25 26.11 52.39
CA LYS A 57 -3.25 24.94 51.51
C LYS A 57 -3.23 25.35 50.03
N TYR A 58 -4.00 26.35 49.63
CA TYR A 58 -4.04 26.82 48.24
C TYR A 58 -2.75 27.52 47.82
N LYS A 59 -2.10 28.30 48.69
CA LYS A 59 -0.77 28.86 48.43
C LYS A 59 0.30 27.77 48.25
N LYS A 60 0.18 26.67 49.00
CA LYS A 60 1.10 25.52 48.88
C LYS A 60 0.88 24.72 47.59
N ILE A 61 -0.35 24.73 47.06
CA ILE A 61 -0.72 24.06 45.81
C ILE A 61 -0.47 25.02 44.63
N GLU A 62 0.77 25.48 44.47
CA GLU A 62 1.22 25.94 43.16
C GLU A 62 1.36 24.68 42.29
N ILE A 63 0.33 24.37 41.52
CA ILE A 63 0.39 23.35 40.46
C ILE A 63 1.32 23.89 39.38
N LYS A 64 2.63 23.77 39.60
CA LYS A 64 3.62 23.94 38.56
C LYS A 64 3.45 22.73 37.64
N ALA A 65 2.63 22.91 36.60
CA ALA A 65 2.58 21.95 35.52
C ALA A 65 4.02 21.68 35.08
N PRO A 66 4.44 20.41 34.96
CA PRO A 66 5.75 20.12 34.41
C PRO A 66 5.82 20.82 33.05
N VAL A 67 6.91 21.56 32.82
CA VAL A 67 7.13 22.24 31.54
C VAL A 67 6.90 21.21 30.44
N PRO A 68 5.96 21.43 29.50
CA PRO A 68 5.69 20.47 28.45
C PRO A 68 7.00 20.12 27.75
N ASP A 69 7.36 18.83 27.74
CA ASP A 69 8.55 18.39 27.04
C ASP A 69 8.27 18.46 25.53
N LEU A 70 8.72 19.54 24.90
CA LEU A 70 8.59 19.78 23.47
C LEU A 70 9.74 19.15 22.67
N THR A 71 10.67 18.44 23.31
CA THR A 71 11.77 17.71 22.66
C THR A 71 11.30 16.80 21.52
N PRO A 72 10.24 15.96 21.66
CA PRO A 72 9.78 15.12 20.54
C PRO A 72 9.29 15.95 19.34
N VAL A 73 8.56 17.04 19.60
CA VAL A 73 8.04 17.94 18.56
C VAL A 73 9.19 18.63 17.82
N HIS A 74 10.20 19.11 18.56
CA HIS A 74 11.38 19.73 17.96
C HIS A 74 12.16 18.72 17.11
N ARG A 75 12.29 17.48 17.58
CA ARG A 75 12.98 16.41 16.85
C ARG A 75 12.27 16.07 15.54
N GLU A 76 10.95 15.94 15.56
CA GLU A 76 10.16 15.66 14.35
C GLU A 76 10.21 16.83 13.37
N LEU A 77 10.11 18.07 13.88
CA LEU A 77 10.20 19.27 13.05
C LEU A 77 11.59 19.40 12.39
N HIS A 78 12.67 19.16 13.15
CA HIS A 78 14.03 19.14 12.61
C HIS A 78 14.24 18.02 11.59
N ALA A 79 13.72 16.82 11.85
CA ALA A 79 13.79 15.71 10.91
C ALA A 79 13.03 16.04 9.61
N GLY A 80 11.81 16.56 9.71
CA GLY A 80 11.01 17.00 8.56
C GLY A 80 11.71 18.08 7.74
N MET A 81 12.28 19.09 8.41
CA MET A 81 13.02 20.16 7.74
C MET A 81 14.30 19.64 7.07
N SER A 82 15.05 18.75 7.72
CA SER A 82 16.26 18.15 7.12
C SER A 82 15.92 17.29 5.90
N ASN A 83 14.79 16.58 5.92
CA ASN A 83 14.33 15.80 4.78
C ASN A 83 13.93 16.72 3.63
N PHE A 84 13.25 17.83 3.94
CA PHE A 84 12.88 18.83 2.93
C PHE A 84 14.11 19.47 2.29
N VAL A 85 15.08 19.90 3.10
CA VAL A 85 16.36 20.45 2.61
C VAL A 85 17.09 19.41 1.75
N GLN A 86 17.17 18.15 2.19
CA GLN A 86 17.79 17.09 1.38
C GLN A 86 17.05 16.85 0.06
N VAL A 87 15.71 16.93 0.03
CA VAL A 87 14.93 16.79 -1.21
C VAL A 87 15.13 18.00 -2.12
N LEU A 88 15.24 19.20 -1.56
CA LEU A 88 15.48 20.44 -2.30
C LEU A 88 16.92 20.48 -2.87
N GLU A 89 17.91 20.07 -2.08
CA GLU A 89 19.32 19.90 -2.50
C GLU A 89 19.45 18.82 -3.57
N LYS A 90 18.71 17.70 -3.41
CA LYS A 90 18.50 16.70 -4.46
C LYS A 90 17.54 17.17 -5.54
N LYS A 91 17.55 18.49 -5.82
CA LYS A 91 16.82 19.21 -6.88
C LYS A 91 16.39 18.23 -7.95
N PRO A 92 15.07 18.04 -8.19
CA PRO A 92 14.60 17.01 -9.09
C PRO A 92 15.34 17.20 -10.40
N MET A 93 16.27 16.29 -10.70
CA MET A 93 17.06 16.40 -11.91
C MET A 93 16.04 16.43 -13.04
N PRO A 94 16.12 17.39 -13.96
CA PRO A 94 15.25 17.37 -15.12
C PRO A 94 15.39 15.96 -15.71
N ILE A 95 14.28 15.23 -15.80
CA ILE A 95 14.26 13.89 -16.39
C ILE A 95 14.57 14.10 -17.87
N VAL A 96 15.85 14.20 -18.20
CA VAL A 96 16.33 14.21 -19.57
C VAL A 96 16.08 12.78 -20.04
N ARG A 97 14.93 12.57 -20.70
CA ARG A 97 14.61 11.31 -21.34
C ARG A 97 15.60 11.10 -22.48
N GLN A 98 16.77 10.56 -22.14
CA GLN A 98 17.73 10.10 -23.14
C GLN A 98 17.17 8.82 -23.73
N PHE A 99 16.68 8.90 -24.96
CA PHE A 99 16.41 7.72 -25.78
C PHE A 99 17.75 7.10 -26.20
N ARG A 100 18.44 6.47 -25.25
CA ARG A 100 19.65 5.71 -25.52
C ARG A 100 19.19 4.34 -26.02
N PHE A 101 19.39 4.07 -27.31
CA PHE A 101 19.21 2.74 -27.89
C PHE A 101 20.36 1.86 -27.39
N LEU A 102 20.23 1.33 -26.18
CA LEU A 102 21.20 0.37 -25.66
C LEU A 102 20.96 -0.98 -26.35
N PHE A 103 21.89 -1.39 -27.21
CA PHE A 103 21.93 -2.76 -27.74
C PHE A 103 22.16 -3.82 -26.64
N PHE A 104 22.60 -3.40 -25.46
CA PHE A 104 22.86 -4.26 -24.30
C PHE A 104 22.18 -3.71 -23.05
N PRO A 105 21.38 -4.50 -22.33
CA PRO A 105 20.73 -4.02 -21.12
C PRO A 105 21.76 -3.64 -20.06
N GLU A 106 21.63 -2.43 -19.50
CA GLU A 106 22.51 -1.92 -18.44
C GLU A 106 22.35 -2.73 -17.14
N ASN A 107 21.18 -3.33 -16.96
CA ASN A 107 20.87 -4.24 -15.85
C ASN A 107 20.94 -5.71 -16.34
N ASN A 108 21.80 -6.52 -15.70
CA ASN A 108 21.98 -7.96 -15.95
C ASN A 108 22.44 -8.37 -17.37
N PRO A 109 23.62 -7.91 -17.81
CA PRO A 109 24.17 -8.27 -19.13
C PRO A 109 24.35 -9.79 -19.29
N GLU A 110 24.71 -10.51 -18.22
CA GLU A 110 24.99 -11.95 -18.27
C GLU A 110 23.78 -12.79 -18.74
N LYS A 111 22.58 -12.50 -18.23
CA LYS A 111 21.36 -13.21 -18.62
C LYS A 111 20.98 -12.95 -20.08
N PHE A 112 21.20 -11.72 -20.53
CA PHE A 112 20.92 -11.33 -21.91
C PHE A 112 21.85 -12.05 -22.89
N TYR A 113 23.16 -12.06 -22.64
CA TYR A 113 24.12 -12.79 -23.48
C TYR A 113 23.83 -14.29 -23.51
N ARG A 114 23.43 -14.89 -22.38
CA ARG A 114 23.06 -16.31 -22.34
C ARG A 114 21.86 -16.64 -23.25
N ILE A 115 20.87 -15.76 -23.32
CA ILE A 115 19.69 -15.96 -24.17
C ILE A 115 20.05 -15.72 -25.65
N VAL A 116 20.74 -14.62 -25.95
CA VAL A 116 21.11 -14.27 -27.33
C VAL A 116 22.05 -15.31 -27.92
N ALA A 117 23.10 -15.70 -27.19
CA ALA A 117 24.06 -16.70 -27.65
C ALA A 117 23.49 -18.11 -27.65
N GLY A 118 22.64 -18.44 -26.67
CA GLY A 118 22.10 -19.80 -26.53
C GLY A 118 20.94 -20.11 -27.49
N HIS A 119 20.12 -19.10 -27.83
CA HIS A 119 18.91 -19.33 -28.61
C HIS A 119 18.90 -18.52 -29.91
N ILE A 120 19.10 -17.19 -29.85
CA ILE A 120 18.86 -16.33 -31.01
C ILE A 120 19.89 -16.56 -32.12
N ILE A 121 21.19 -16.57 -31.78
CA ILE A 121 22.27 -16.79 -32.75
C ILE A 121 22.18 -18.17 -33.42
N PRO A 122 22.05 -19.31 -32.69
CA PRO A 122 21.98 -20.62 -33.33
C PRO A 122 20.71 -20.80 -34.17
N TRP A 123 19.57 -20.25 -33.76
CA TRP A 123 18.34 -20.32 -34.57
C TRP A 123 18.45 -19.50 -35.85
N THR A 124 18.96 -18.27 -35.76
CA THR A 124 19.13 -17.40 -36.94
C THR A 124 20.14 -18.00 -37.91
N PHE A 125 21.26 -18.53 -37.41
CA PHE A 125 22.24 -19.21 -38.24
C PHE A 125 21.66 -20.50 -38.86
N GLY A 126 20.96 -21.31 -38.07
CA GLY A 126 20.27 -22.51 -38.54
C GLY A 126 19.24 -22.20 -39.63
N PHE A 127 18.50 -21.10 -39.50
CA PHE A 127 17.54 -20.65 -40.51
C PHE A 127 18.22 -20.24 -41.82
N ILE A 128 19.32 -19.47 -41.74
CA ILE A 128 20.10 -19.07 -42.92
C ILE A 128 20.67 -20.31 -43.63
N VAL A 129 21.23 -21.25 -42.86
CA VAL A 129 21.77 -22.51 -43.39
C VAL A 129 20.66 -23.35 -44.02
N ALA A 130 19.51 -23.50 -43.38
CA ALA A 130 18.37 -24.21 -43.94
C ALA A 130 17.90 -23.56 -45.24
N MET A 131 17.78 -22.23 -45.28
CA MET A 131 17.38 -21.50 -46.48
C MET A 131 18.35 -21.72 -47.65
N GLY A 132 19.65 -21.85 -47.38
CA GLY A 132 20.66 -22.17 -48.40
C GLY A 132 20.68 -23.65 -48.81
N LEU A 133 20.48 -24.57 -47.86
CA LEU A 133 20.56 -26.02 -48.10
C LEU A 133 19.30 -26.60 -48.74
N ILE A 134 18.11 -26.07 -48.47
CA ILE A 134 16.85 -26.54 -49.08
C ILE A 134 16.89 -26.51 -50.62
N PRO A 135 17.24 -25.39 -51.30
CA PRO A 135 17.28 -25.37 -52.75
C PRO A 135 18.40 -26.24 -53.33
N VAL A 136 19.55 -26.35 -52.64
CA VAL A 136 20.65 -27.24 -53.04
C VAL A 136 20.24 -28.70 -52.94
N GLY A 137 19.58 -29.08 -51.83
CA GLY A 137 19.06 -30.42 -51.61
C GLY A 137 18.01 -30.81 -52.65
N ARG A 138 17.10 -29.90 -53.01
CA ARG A 138 16.12 -30.13 -54.08
C ARG A 138 16.79 -30.36 -55.43
N LYS A 139 17.71 -29.48 -55.85
CA LYS A 139 18.45 -29.65 -57.12
C LYS A 139 19.27 -30.94 -57.15
N TRP A 140 19.84 -31.34 -56.01
CA TRP A 140 20.59 -32.58 -55.91
C TRP A 140 19.68 -33.81 -56.02
N ALA A 141 18.52 -33.80 -55.35
CA ALA A 141 17.53 -34.87 -55.44
C ALA A 141 16.96 -35.00 -56.87
N GLU A 142 16.58 -33.88 -57.50
CA GLU A 142 16.11 -33.85 -58.89
C GLU A 142 17.20 -34.35 -59.86
N GLY A 143 18.46 -33.96 -59.66
CA GLY A 143 19.58 -34.44 -60.47
C GLY A 143 19.86 -35.94 -60.30
N TYR A 144 19.65 -36.47 -59.09
CA TYR A 144 19.79 -37.90 -58.81
C TYR A 144 18.68 -38.71 -59.49
N GLU A 145 17.43 -38.25 -59.38
CA GLU A 145 16.28 -38.88 -60.05
C GLU A 145 16.41 -38.81 -61.58
N ALA A 146 16.84 -37.67 -62.13
CA ALA A 146 17.08 -37.51 -63.57
C ALA A 146 18.15 -38.48 -64.08
N LYS A 147 19.23 -38.69 -63.31
CA LYS A 147 20.30 -39.63 -63.65
C LYS A 147 19.84 -41.09 -63.59
N GLN A 148 18.93 -41.41 -62.67
CA GLN A 148 18.34 -42.76 -62.60
C GLN A 148 17.39 -43.00 -63.78
N HIS A 149 16.55 -42.03 -64.12
CA HIS A 149 15.68 -42.10 -65.29
C HIS A 149 16.47 -42.15 -66.61
N SER A 150 17.58 -41.40 -66.74
CA SER A 150 18.42 -41.45 -67.93
C SER A 150 19.07 -42.83 -68.11
N ARG A 151 19.60 -43.43 -67.04
CA ARG A 151 20.24 -44.76 -67.11
C ARG A 151 19.26 -45.84 -67.57
N SER A 152 18.02 -45.80 -67.11
CA SER A 152 16.97 -46.73 -67.57
C SER A 152 16.60 -46.48 -69.04
N ARG A 153 16.55 -45.22 -69.48
CA ARG A 153 16.32 -44.87 -70.89
C ARG A 153 17.46 -45.34 -71.79
N ASP A 154 18.69 -45.16 -71.37
CA ASP A 154 19.88 -45.55 -72.14
C ASP A 154 19.97 -47.07 -72.30
N ILE A 155 19.66 -47.82 -71.24
CA ILE A 155 19.58 -49.29 -71.29
C ILE A 155 18.44 -49.75 -72.20
N ALA A 156 17.27 -49.14 -72.10
CA ALA A 156 16.14 -49.47 -72.98
C ALA A 156 16.45 -49.13 -74.45
N ALA A 157 17.12 -48.02 -74.71
CA ALA A 157 17.57 -47.64 -76.06
C ALA A 157 18.60 -48.63 -76.60
N ALA A 158 19.60 -49.01 -75.79
CA ALA A 158 20.60 -50.00 -76.17
C ALA A 158 19.97 -51.37 -76.47
N ALA A 159 19.07 -51.85 -75.60
CA ALA A 159 18.35 -53.11 -75.81
C ALA A 159 17.46 -53.07 -77.06
N TRP A 160 16.86 -51.90 -77.38
CA TRP A 160 16.06 -51.72 -78.57
C TRP A 160 16.90 -51.76 -79.85
N ILE A 161 18.09 -51.13 -79.83
CA ILE A 161 19.05 -51.16 -80.94
C ILE A 161 19.53 -52.60 -81.18
N GLU A 162 19.93 -53.30 -80.12
CA GLU A 162 20.39 -54.69 -80.21
C GLU A 162 19.30 -55.62 -80.75
N ALA A 163 18.05 -55.47 -80.29
CA ALA A 163 16.91 -56.25 -80.80
C ALA A 163 16.56 -55.94 -82.26
N TYR A 164 16.82 -54.71 -82.72
CA TYR A 164 16.61 -54.31 -84.10
C TYR A 164 17.71 -54.87 -85.03
N GLU A 165 18.97 -54.83 -84.59
CA GLU A 165 20.13 -55.32 -85.33
C GLU A 165 20.18 -56.85 -85.42
N SER A 166 19.83 -57.56 -84.34
CA SER A 166 19.80 -59.03 -84.30
C SER A 166 18.52 -59.65 -84.91
N GLY A 167 17.50 -58.84 -85.21
CA GLY A 167 16.18 -59.30 -85.63
C GLY A 167 16.01 -59.45 -87.14
N ASN A 168 15.29 -60.49 -87.58
CA ASN A 168 14.89 -60.67 -88.98
C ASN A 168 13.93 -59.57 -89.47
N ALA A 169 13.77 -59.40 -90.79
CA ALA A 169 12.99 -58.32 -91.42
C ALA A 169 11.54 -58.18 -90.89
N ALA A 170 10.88 -59.30 -90.55
CA ALA A 170 9.53 -59.27 -89.95
C ALA A 170 9.51 -58.67 -88.54
N MET A 171 10.56 -58.91 -87.74
CA MET A 171 10.72 -58.36 -86.40
C MET A 171 11.01 -56.86 -86.45
N GLN A 172 11.88 -56.43 -87.37
CA GLN A 172 12.17 -55.01 -87.59
C GLN A 172 10.90 -54.23 -87.99
N LYS A 173 10.03 -54.81 -88.82
CA LYS A 173 8.76 -54.18 -89.21
C LYS A 173 7.80 -54.03 -88.03
N LYS A 174 7.74 -55.03 -87.13
CA LYS A 174 6.94 -54.95 -85.90
C LYS A 174 7.47 -53.88 -84.94
N LEU A 175 8.79 -53.80 -84.76
CA LEU A 175 9.44 -52.79 -83.91
C LEU A 175 9.22 -51.37 -84.45
N LYS A 176 9.33 -51.15 -85.77
CA LYS A 176 9.00 -49.85 -86.39
C LYS A 176 7.54 -49.45 -86.19
N LYS A 177 6.61 -50.41 -86.30
CA LYS A 177 5.19 -50.14 -86.06
C LYS A 177 4.93 -49.79 -84.58
N ALA A 178 5.52 -50.52 -83.65
CA ALA A 178 5.42 -50.23 -82.23
C ALA A 178 5.99 -48.85 -81.87
N TYR A 179 7.10 -48.44 -82.49
CA TYR A 179 7.66 -47.10 -82.33
C TYR A 179 6.71 -46.01 -82.86
N ALA A 180 6.16 -46.16 -84.06
CA ALA A 180 5.22 -45.21 -84.65
C ALA A 180 3.90 -45.09 -83.87
N GLU A 181 3.45 -46.16 -83.21
CA GLU A 181 2.30 -46.13 -82.31
C GLU A 181 2.63 -45.44 -80.98
N ALA A 182 3.85 -45.61 -80.46
CA ALA A 182 4.31 -44.93 -79.25
C ALA A 182 4.49 -43.42 -79.49
N GLU A 183 5.03 -43.00 -80.64
CA GLU A 183 5.19 -41.59 -81.02
C GLU A 183 3.86 -40.85 -81.16
N LYS A 184 2.78 -41.53 -81.55
CA LYS A 184 1.43 -40.91 -81.61
C LYS A 184 0.77 -40.73 -80.26
N LYS A 185 1.27 -41.42 -79.23
CA LYS A 185 0.65 -41.46 -77.89
C LYS A 185 1.23 -40.41 -76.93
N TYR A 186 2.35 -39.79 -77.30
CA TYR A 186 3.04 -38.74 -76.55
C TYR A 186 3.24 -37.51 -77.44
#